data_AF-A0A0R1UFZ7-F1
#
_entry.id   AF-A0A0R1UFZ7-F1
#
_cell.length_a   1.000
_cell.length_b   1.000
_cell.length_c   1.000
_cell.angle_alpha   90.00
_cell.angle_beta   90.00
_cell.angle_gamma   90.00
#
_symmetry.space_group_name_H-M   'P 1'
#
loop_
_entity.id
_entity.type
_entity.pdbx_description
1 polymer ?
#
loop_
_entity_poly.entity_id
_entity_poly.type
_entity_poly.pdbx_seq_one_letter_code
_entity_poly.pdbx_strand_id
1 'polypeptide(L)'
;MEQIINQIYWDGVNDTYMPGTRFKKFSDKTIEFENNLMAPGHSIMTWTSTNNYQSSKAVPQLPILIKGHSYRIFIKGETEPANTFVNRLTFYDAQNDEIEHKDFTSLEYNFVFPENATSYKFEIVNAGCRKIRFKRLQIADEDLPKKIFDDIYFSEEINPNPKQTLNVILVMDNMHGRKIWSHLERFAGVSPMLVVNISWQGREKAGQVVKEWLAENKITKFRLISTNTKLNSLIPDIFIDRFNVEYYDNNSIRSKNHLMQKDTTWYSENICDPDWIAIEHFLKRKHMEAQDEFI
;
A
#
# COMPACT_ATOMS: atom_id res chain seq x y z
N MET A 1 -5.88 11.17 -13.25
CA MET A 1 -5.11 9.96 -13.64
C MET A 1 -4.98 9.13 -12.37
N GLU A 2 -5.13 7.82 -12.43
CA GLU A 2 -4.93 6.98 -11.24
C GLU A 2 -3.46 7.04 -10.83
N GLN A 3 -3.22 7.20 -9.53
CA GLN A 3 -1.87 7.26 -8.99
C GLN A 3 -1.51 5.89 -8.38
N ILE A 4 -0.35 5.35 -8.74
CA ILE A 4 0.11 4.04 -8.30
C ILE A 4 1.36 4.21 -7.44
N ILE A 5 1.32 3.63 -6.24
CA ILE A 5 2.49 3.46 -5.39
C ILE A 5 2.95 2.03 -5.50
N ASN A 6 4.09 1.82 -6.16
CA ASN A 6 4.71 0.51 -6.29
C ASN A 6 5.25 0.06 -4.94
N GLN A 7 4.98 -1.19 -4.56
CA GLN A 7 5.45 -1.79 -3.31
C GLN A 7 6.37 -2.96 -3.62
N ILE A 8 7.62 -2.82 -3.20
CA ILE A 8 8.71 -3.75 -3.49
C ILE A 8 9.12 -4.43 -2.19
N TYR A 9 9.13 -5.77 -2.21
CA TYR A 9 9.46 -6.60 -1.06
C TYR A 9 10.78 -7.32 -1.27
N TRP A 10 11.36 -7.74 -0.16
CA TRP A 10 12.52 -8.61 -0.15
C TRP A 10 12.05 -10.06 -0.24
N ASP A 11 11.96 -10.58 -1.46
CA ASP A 11 11.26 -11.85 -1.70
C ASP A 11 12.09 -13.12 -1.48
N GLY A 12 13.42 -13.04 -1.48
CA GLY A 12 14.27 -14.23 -1.33
C GLY A 12 15.75 -13.92 -1.16
N VAL A 13 16.56 -14.97 -1.28
CA VAL A 13 18.00 -14.95 -0.98
C VAL A 13 18.89 -14.75 -2.21
N ASN A 14 18.34 -14.81 -3.42
CA ASN A 14 19.12 -14.81 -4.67
C ASN A 14 19.99 -13.55 -4.81
N ASP A 15 19.42 -12.40 -4.47
CA ASP A 15 20.09 -11.10 -4.55
C ASP A 15 20.56 -10.61 -3.17
N THR A 16 20.65 -11.52 -2.19
CA THR A 16 21.03 -11.24 -0.80
C THR A 16 22.44 -11.72 -0.49
N TYR A 17 23.18 -10.95 0.29
CA TYR A 17 24.45 -11.39 0.86
C TYR A 17 24.21 -12.48 1.92
N MET A 18 24.40 -13.75 1.55
CA MET A 18 24.19 -14.89 2.44
C MET A 18 25.39 -15.36 3.28
N PRO A 19 26.67 -15.17 2.90
CA PRO A 19 27.79 -15.69 3.68
C PRO A 19 27.82 -15.17 5.12
N GLY A 20 27.64 -16.06 6.10
CA GLY A 20 27.61 -15.70 7.53
C GLY A 20 26.32 -15.02 8.00
N THR A 21 25.29 -14.95 7.14
CA THR A 21 24.03 -14.26 7.42
C THR A 21 23.01 -15.20 8.06
N ARG A 22 22.34 -14.75 9.12
CA ARG A 22 21.05 -15.30 9.57
C ARG A 22 19.92 -14.56 8.87
N PHE A 23 19.08 -15.30 8.17
CA PHE A 23 17.97 -14.75 7.38
C PHE A 23 16.64 -15.36 7.83
N LYS A 24 15.68 -14.52 8.20
CA LYS A 24 14.34 -14.94 8.60
C LYS A 24 13.29 -14.16 7.83
N LYS A 25 12.35 -14.88 7.23
CA LYS A 25 11.20 -14.33 6.51
C LYS A 25 9.92 -14.59 7.31
N PHE A 26 9.16 -13.53 7.56
CA PHE A 26 7.87 -13.60 8.22
C PHE A 26 6.72 -13.76 7.20
N SER A 27 5.54 -14.14 7.69
CA SER A 27 4.34 -14.34 6.86
C SER A 27 3.90 -13.06 6.15
N ASP A 28 4.11 -11.90 6.78
CA ASP A 28 3.83 -10.56 6.24
C ASP A 28 4.96 -10.03 5.32
N LYS A 29 5.86 -10.90 4.84
CA LYS A 29 7.02 -10.55 4.00
C LYS A 29 8.05 -9.63 4.68
N THR A 30 7.90 -9.34 5.97
CA THR A 30 8.99 -8.72 6.73
C THR A 30 10.20 -9.67 6.71
N ILE A 31 11.39 -9.09 6.53
CA ILE A 31 12.67 -9.80 6.60
C ILE A 31 13.46 -9.33 7.81
N GLU A 32 14.03 -10.29 8.53
CA GLU A 32 15.13 -10.07 9.45
C GLU A 32 16.42 -10.62 8.85
N PHE A 33 17.38 -9.73 8.64
CA PHE A 33 18.74 -10.04 8.20
C PHE A 33 19.69 -9.75 9.36
N GLU A 34 20.60 -10.66 9.67
CA GLU A 34 21.62 -10.42 10.70
C GLU A 34 22.98 -10.97 10.28
N ASN A 35 24.00 -10.12 10.25
CA ASN A 35 25.37 -10.50 9.96
C ASN A 35 26.37 -9.56 10.67
N ASN A 36 27.05 -10.08 11.69
CA ASN A 36 27.99 -9.31 12.50
C ASN A 36 29.38 -9.15 11.87
N LEU A 37 29.68 -9.91 10.81
CA LEU A 37 31.00 -10.01 10.20
C LEU A 37 31.02 -9.55 8.74
N MET A 38 29.90 -9.04 8.23
CA MET A 38 29.84 -8.52 6.87
C MET A 38 30.72 -7.26 6.76
N ALA A 39 31.63 -7.26 5.80
CA ALA A 39 32.47 -6.10 5.55
C ALA A 39 31.62 -4.90 5.05
N PRO A 40 31.92 -3.67 5.49
CA PRO A 40 31.30 -2.46 4.95
C PRO A 40 31.52 -2.32 3.43
N GLY A 41 30.61 -1.65 2.75
CA GLY A 41 30.68 -1.35 1.31
C GLY A 41 30.09 -2.43 0.39
N HIS A 42 29.79 -3.62 0.90
CA HIS A 42 29.10 -4.67 0.13
C HIS A 42 27.59 -4.44 0.11
N SER A 43 26.94 -4.77 -1.03
CA SER A 43 25.49 -4.83 -1.12
C SER A 43 24.96 -5.98 -0.26
N ILE A 44 24.00 -5.67 0.60
CA ILE A 44 23.22 -6.61 1.40
C ILE A 44 22.10 -7.21 0.56
N MET A 45 21.41 -6.36 -0.20
CA MET A 45 20.29 -6.73 -1.06
C MET A 45 20.25 -5.81 -2.28
N THR A 46 20.03 -6.39 -3.45
CA THR A 46 19.92 -5.67 -4.72
C THR A 46 18.57 -5.96 -5.38
N TRP A 47 17.84 -4.91 -5.76
CA TRP A 47 16.67 -4.98 -6.62
C TRP A 47 16.99 -4.35 -7.98
N THR A 48 16.46 -4.94 -9.06
CA THR A 48 16.69 -4.47 -10.44
C THR A 48 15.38 -4.20 -11.17
N SER A 49 15.38 -3.22 -12.09
CA SER A 49 14.23 -2.89 -12.94
C SER A 49 14.15 -3.72 -14.22
N THR A 50 15.23 -4.43 -14.55
CA THR A 50 15.32 -5.33 -15.70
C THR A 50 16.06 -6.59 -15.27
N ASN A 51 15.55 -7.75 -15.67
CA ASN A 51 16.19 -9.04 -15.45
C ASN A 51 16.15 -9.85 -16.75
N ASN A 52 17.26 -10.52 -17.05
CA ASN A 52 17.22 -11.61 -18.02
C ASN A 52 16.65 -12.84 -17.31
N TYR A 53 15.42 -13.21 -17.64
CA TYR A 53 14.73 -14.33 -16.99
C TYR A 53 15.46 -15.67 -17.16
N GLN A 54 16.16 -15.87 -18.29
CA GLN A 54 16.87 -17.13 -18.54
C GLN A 54 18.07 -17.34 -17.60
N SER A 55 18.72 -16.27 -17.15
CA SER A 55 19.85 -16.33 -16.23
C SER A 55 19.43 -16.23 -14.77
N SER A 56 18.53 -15.31 -14.44
CA SER A 56 18.13 -15.00 -13.05
C SER A 56 16.98 -15.87 -12.54
N LYS A 57 16.15 -16.42 -13.44
CA LYS A 57 14.84 -17.04 -13.12
C LYS A 57 13.96 -16.14 -12.24
N ALA A 58 14.21 -14.84 -12.24
CA ALA A 58 13.52 -13.85 -11.42
C ALA A 58 12.88 -12.79 -12.32
N VAL A 59 11.67 -12.37 -11.97
CA VAL A 59 10.97 -11.26 -12.60
C VAL A 59 11.55 -9.95 -12.04
N PRO A 60 11.66 -8.86 -12.84
CA PRO A 60 12.06 -7.56 -12.31
C PRO A 60 11.15 -7.14 -11.16
N GLN A 61 11.75 -6.61 -10.08
CA GLN A 61 11.02 -6.22 -8.88
C GLN A 61 10.76 -4.72 -8.80
N LEU A 62 11.57 -3.93 -9.51
CA LEU A 62 11.40 -2.49 -9.58
C LEU A 62 10.49 -2.12 -10.77
N PRO A 63 9.62 -1.10 -10.62
CA PRO A 63 8.73 -0.66 -11.69
C PRO A 63 9.49 0.00 -12.85
N ILE A 64 8.83 0.10 -14.01
CA ILE A 64 9.32 0.93 -15.12
C ILE A 64 9.06 2.40 -14.75
N LEU A 65 10.07 3.25 -14.94
CA LEU A 65 9.99 4.68 -14.68
C LEU A 65 9.99 5.48 -15.99
N ILE A 66 9.33 6.64 -15.96
CA ILE A 66 9.25 7.58 -17.07
C ILE A 66 10.49 8.47 -17.04
N LYS A 67 11.15 8.59 -18.19
CA LYS A 67 12.32 9.45 -18.39
C LYS A 67 12.00 10.91 -18.10
N GLY A 68 12.91 11.59 -17.40
CA GLY A 68 12.75 12.99 -17.00
C GLY A 68 11.72 13.23 -15.90
N HIS A 69 11.05 12.18 -15.40
CA HIS A 69 9.99 12.30 -14.40
C HIS A 69 10.55 12.20 -12.98
N SER A 70 9.95 12.96 -12.07
CA SER A 70 10.32 12.98 -10.65
C SER A 70 9.58 11.91 -9.84
N TYR A 71 10.35 11.17 -9.05
CA TYR A 71 9.86 10.12 -8.18
C TYR A 71 10.34 10.32 -6.74
N ARG A 72 9.62 9.71 -5.81
CA ARG A 72 10.00 9.61 -4.41
C ARG A 72 10.07 8.14 -3.97
N ILE A 73 11.14 7.82 -3.28
CA ILE A 73 11.35 6.55 -2.57
C ILE A 73 10.95 6.72 -1.11
N PHE A 74 10.21 5.74 -0.58
CA PHE A 74 10.02 5.53 0.86
C PHE A 74 10.44 4.13 1.26
N ILE A 75 11.17 4.02 2.35
CA ILE A 75 11.69 2.77 2.86
C ILE A 75 11.06 2.53 4.23
N LYS A 76 10.42 1.37 4.37
CA LYS A 76 9.93 0.88 5.66
C LYS A 76 10.89 -0.18 6.18
N GLY A 77 11.74 0.21 7.10
CA GLY A 77 12.68 -0.67 7.75
C GLY A 77 13.47 0.03 8.83
N GLU A 78 14.20 -0.76 9.61
CA GLU A 78 15.06 -0.29 10.69
C GLU A 78 16.34 -1.13 10.73
N THR A 79 17.40 -0.55 11.27
CA THR A 79 18.71 -1.22 11.40
C THR A 79 19.23 -1.16 12.82
N GLU A 80 20.10 -2.11 13.15
CA GLU A 80 20.88 -2.15 14.37
C GLU A 80 22.37 -2.27 14.01
N PRO A 81 23.22 -1.29 14.38
CA PRO A 81 22.89 0.00 14.99
C PRO A 81 21.98 0.88 14.09
N ALA A 82 21.29 1.85 14.68
CA ALA A 82 20.39 2.73 13.93
C ALA A 82 21.13 3.51 12.82
N ASN A 83 20.49 3.68 11.67
CA ASN A 83 21.00 4.44 10.51
C ASN A 83 22.35 3.93 9.95
N THR A 84 22.56 2.62 9.94
CA THR A 84 23.81 1.99 9.44
C THR A 84 23.67 1.32 8.08
N PHE A 85 22.57 1.60 7.37
CA PHE A 85 22.40 1.26 5.96
C PHE A 85 22.65 2.49 5.09
N VAL A 86 23.32 2.28 3.96
CA VAL A 86 23.38 3.26 2.87
C VAL A 86 22.52 2.70 1.74
N ASN A 87 21.56 3.48 1.28
CA ASN A 87 20.78 3.15 0.10
C ASN A 87 21.51 3.68 -1.12
N ARG A 88 21.68 2.85 -2.13
CA ARG A 88 22.30 3.22 -3.41
C ARG A 88 21.30 3.02 -4.54
N LEU A 89 21.03 4.10 -5.26
CA LEU A 89 20.22 4.09 -6.47
C LEU A 89 21.16 4.32 -7.66
N THR A 90 21.30 3.34 -8.55
CA THR A 90 22.20 3.42 -9.72
C THR A 90 21.40 3.33 -11.02
N PHE A 91 21.72 4.20 -11.98
CA PHE A 91 21.06 4.26 -13.29
C PHE A 91 22.00 3.78 -14.39
N TYR A 92 21.44 3.05 -15.36
CA TYR A 92 22.19 2.47 -16.46
C TYR A 92 21.59 2.88 -17.82
N ASP A 93 22.47 3.06 -18.80
CA ASP A 93 22.06 3.31 -20.18
C ASP A 93 21.69 2.00 -20.93
N ALA A 94 21.45 2.10 -22.24
CA ALA A 94 21.08 0.95 -23.07
C ALA A 94 22.22 -0.05 -23.28
N GLN A 95 23.46 0.36 -23.07
CA GLN A 95 24.67 -0.46 -23.15
C GLN A 95 25.00 -1.14 -21.82
N ASN A 96 24.19 -0.88 -20.78
CA ASN A 96 24.40 -1.33 -19.40
C ASN A 96 25.63 -0.68 -18.75
N ASP A 97 26.05 0.49 -19.24
CA ASP A 97 27.05 1.33 -18.61
C ASP A 97 26.39 2.19 -17.53
N GLU A 98 27.09 2.36 -16.40
CA GLU A 98 26.61 3.21 -15.30
C GLU A 98 26.64 4.68 -15.72
N ILE A 99 25.48 5.34 -15.65
CA ILE A 99 25.37 6.78 -15.89
C ILE A 99 25.79 7.52 -14.63
N GLU A 100 25.15 7.19 -13.51
CA GLU A 100 25.47 7.71 -12.18
C GLU A 100 24.82 6.84 -11.08
N HIS A 101 25.28 7.02 -9.85
CA HIS A 101 24.57 6.54 -8.66
C HIS A 101 24.37 7.65 -7.62
N LYS A 102 23.36 7.45 -6.77
CA LYS A 102 23.03 8.30 -5.62
C LYS A 102 23.05 7.45 -4.35
N ASP A 103 23.88 7.84 -3.39
CA ASP A 103 23.96 7.23 -2.07
C ASP A 103 23.26 8.12 -1.02
N PHE A 104 22.38 7.53 -0.21
CA PHE A 104 21.64 8.25 0.82
C PHE A 104 21.29 7.35 2.02
N THR A 105 21.27 7.92 3.23
CA THR A 105 20.95 7.19 4.47
C THR A 105 19.51 7.42 4.95
N SER A 106 18.79 8.37 4.36
CA SER A 106 17.40 8.66 4.70
C SER A 106 16.46 7.53 4.26
N LEU A 107 15.34 7.38 4.98
CA LEU A 107 14.24 6.49 4.59
C LEU A 107 13.33 7.10 3.51
N GLU A 108 13.58 8.34 3.12
CA GLU A 108 12.85 9.07 2.08
C GLU A 108 13.87 9.76 1.15
N TYR A 109 13.67 9.66 -0.16
CA TYR A 109 14.57 10.27 -1.14
C TYR A 109 13.83 10.62 -2.44
N ASN A 110 14.02 11.84 -2.93
CA ASN A 110 13.48 12.28 -4.22
C ASN A 110 14.56 12.16 -5.29
N PHE A 111 14.19 11.72 -6.48
CA PHE A 111 15.09 11.61 -7.62
C PHE A 111 14.36 11.84 -8.92
N VAL A 112 15.09 12.27 -9.95
CA VAL A 112 14.59 12.32 -11.33
C VAL A 112 15.15 11.11 -12.07
N PHE A 113 14.31 10.36 -12.78
CA PHE A 113 14.81 9.27 -13.60
C PHE A 113 15.50 9.84 -14.85
N PRO A 114 16.81 9.60 -15.08
CA PRO A 114 17.55 10.29 -16.14
C PRO A 114 17.02 9.98 -17.55
N GLU A 115 17.08 10.97 -18.45
CA GLU A 115 16.60 10.85 -19.85
C GLU A 115 17.30 9.75 -20.67
N ASN A 116 18.59 9.56 -20.39
CA ASN A 116 19.44 8.56 -21.04
C ASN A 116 19.40 7.19 -20.33
N ALA A 117 18.72 7.07 -19.18
CA ALA A 117 18.61 5.80 -18.48
C ALA A 117 17.58 4.88 -19.16
N THR A 118 17.88 3.58 -19.16
CA THR A 118 16.94 2.54 -19.61
C THR A 118 16.60 1.56 -18.48
N SER A 119 17.47 1.44 -17.48
CA SER A 119 17.25 0.62 -16.31
C SER A 119 17.89 1.24 -15.08
N TYR A 120 17.53 0.70 -13.92
CA TYR A 120 18.10 1.09 -12.65
C TYR A 120 18.13 -0.08 -11.67
N LYS A 121 18.96 0.06 -10.65
CA LYS A 121 18.97 -0.83 -9.50
C LYS A 121 18.89 -0.03 -8.21
N PHE A 122 18.33 -0.65 -7.20
CA PHE A 122 18.32 -0.15 -5.83
C PHE A 122 19.03 -1.16 -4.94
N GLU A 123 19.98 -0.68 -4.13
CA GLU A 123 20.79 -1.52 -3.26
C GLU A 123 20.74 -1.01 -1.83
N ILE A 124 20.66 -1.94 -0.88
CA ILE A 124 20.99 -1.66 0.52
C ILE A 124 22.44 -2.06 0.72
N VAL A 125 23.31 -1.08 0.96
CA VAL A 125 24.75 -1.25 1.17
C VAL A 125 25.06 -1.25 2.66
N ASN A 126 25.89 -2.20 3.08
CA ASN A 126 26.35 -2.28 4.45
C ASN A 126 27.26 -1.10 4.82
N ALA A 127 26.89 -0.30 5.82
CA ALA A 127 27.74 0.74 6.39
C ALA A 127 27.99 0.50 7.90
N GLY A 128 28.23 -0.76 8.27
CA GLY A 128 28.40 -1.19 9.66
C GLY A 128 27.11 -1.73 10.31
N CYS A 129 26.13 -2.08 9.48
CA CYS A 129 24.87 -2.67 9.91
C CYS A 129 25.08 -4.13 10.34
N ARG A 130 24.55 -4.47 11.50
CA ARG A 130 24.56 -5.84 12.04
C ARG A 130 23.23 -6.55 11.84
N LYS A 131 22.13 -5.82 11.99
CA LYS A 131 20.78 -6.35 11.83
C LYS A 131 19.91 -5.39 11.04
N ILE A 132 19.10 -5.93 10.13
CA ILE A 132 18.06 -5.20 9.41
C ILE A 132 16.74 -5.87 9.70
N ARG A 133 15.72 -5.07 9.99
CA ARG A 133 14.33 -5.47 9.87
C ARG A 133 13.67 -4.67 8.77
N PHE A 134 13.50 -5.30 7.61
CA PHE A 134 13.00 -4.66 6.40
C PHE A 134 11.56 -5.09 6.13
N LYS A 135 10.67 -4.13 5.87
CA LYS A 135 9.28 -4.40 5.51
C LYS A 135 9.06 -4.29 4.01
N ARG A 136 9.31 -3.10 3.44
CA ARG A 136 9.14 -2.82 2.01
C ARG A 136 9.81 -1.52 1.58
N LEU A 137 10.11 -1.44 0.29
CA LEU A 137 10.45 -0.23 -0.45
C LEU A 137 9.20 0.22 -1.21
N GLN A 138 8.99 1.53 -1.32
CA GLN A 138 7.89 2.12 -2.08
C GLN A 138 8.41 3.18 -3.03
N ILE A 139 7.90 3.18 -4.27
CA ILE A 139 8.25 4.16 -5.30
C ILE A 139 6.95 4.71 -5.90
N ALA A 140 6.81 6.02 -5.91
CA ALA A 140 5.69 6.72 -6.55
C ALA A 140 6.10 8.11 -7.03
N ASP A 141 5.18 8.82 -7.67
CA ASP A 141 5.38 10.21 -8.09
C ASP A 141 5.74 11.11 -6.90
N GLU A 142 6.60 12.10 -7.15
CA GLU A 142 7.12 13.00 -6.10
C GLU A 142 6.03 13.87 -5.44
N ASP A 143 4.98 14.21 -6.19
CA ASP A 143 3.90 15.11 -5.76
C ASP A 143 2.92 14.47 -4.78
N LEU A 144 3.02 13.15 -4.54
CA LEU A 144 2.11 12.47 -3.62
C LEU A 144 2.32 12.89 -2.15
N PRO A 145 1.22 13.13 -1.40
CA PRO A 145 1.27 13.34 0.04
C PRO A 145 1.95 12.19 0.80
N LYS A 146 2.82 12.52 1.76
CA LYS A 146 3.58 11.52 2.53
C LYS A 146 2.70 10.50 3.27
N LYS A 147 1.52 10.91 3.74
CA LYS A 147 0.55 10.03 4.43
C LYS A 147 0.08 8.87 3.56
N ILE A 148 0.13 8.99 2.24
CA ILE A 148 -0.26 7.91 1.31
C ILE A 148 0.66 6.70 1.42
N PHE A 149 1.86 6.84 1.99
CA PHE A 149 2.80 5.73 2.17
C PHE A 149 2.55 4.97 3.47
N ASP A 150 1.68 5.46 4.37
CA ASP A 150 1.35 4.79 5.63
C ASP A 150 0.68 3.44 5.41
N ASP A 151 0.82 2.54 6.40
CA ASP A 151 0.25 1.20 6.30
C ASP A 151 -1.27 1.24 6.17
N ILE A 152 -1.89 2.28 6.74
CA ILE A 152 -3.30 2.58 6.65
C ILE A 152 -3.40 4.06 6.30
N TYR A 153 -4.02 4.35 5.16
CA TYR A 153 -4.18 5.71 4.66
C TYR A 153 -5.67 6.04 4.55
N PHE A 154 -6.05 7.20 5.11
CA PHE A 154 -7.39 7.75 5.01
C PHE A 154 -7.38 8.83 3.94
N SER A 155 -8.27 8.72 2.95
CA SER A 155 -8.46 9.75 1.93
C SER A 155 -9.02 11.03 2.54
N GLU A 156 -9.07 12.09 1.75
CA GLU A 156 -9.95 13.21 2.06
C GLU A 156 -11.42 12.75 2.01
N GLU A 157 -12.27 13.33 2.85
CA GLU A 157 -13.69 13.06 2.85
C GLU A 157 -14.36 13.73 1.66
N ILE A 158 -15.11 12.95 0.89
CA ILE A 158 -15.87 13.41 -0.26
C ILE A 158 -17.28 13.76 0.22
N ASN A 159 -17.79 14.92 -0.18
CA ASN A 159 -19.09 15.46 0.21
C ASN A 159 -19.32 15.48 1.75
N PRO A 160 -18.45 16.15 2.53
CA PRO A 160 -18.55 16.12 3.98
C PRO A 160 -19.88 16.69 4.48
N ASN A 161 -20.63 15.89 5.23
CA ASN A 161 -21.90 16.31 5.82
C ASN A 161 -22.14 15.63 7.18
N PRO A 162 -21.93 16.34 8.30
CA PRO A 162 -22.07 15.78 9.65
C PRO A 162 -23.47 15.26 9.99
N LYS A 163 -24.51 15.67 9.24
CA LYS A 163 -25.90 15.21 9.46
C LYS A 163 -26.19 13.88 8.78
N GLN A 164 -25.42 13.53 7.76
CA GLN A 164 -25.59 12.29 7.02
C GLN A 164 -24.66 11.20 7.55
N THR A 165 -24.99 9.95 7.24
CA THR A 165 -24.15 8.82 7.65
C THR A 165 -22.93 8.75 6.74
N LEU A 166 -21.74 8.76 7.33
CA LEU A 166 -20.48 8.63 6.58
C LEU A 166 -20.33 7.21 6.02
N ASN A 167 -20.00 7.09 4.73
CA ASN A 167 -19.70 5.80 4.11
C ASN A 167 -18.18 5.57 4.08
N VAL A 168 -17.68 4.72 4.97
CA VAL A 168 -16.28 4.34 5.10
C VAL A 168 -16.01 3.10 4.26
N ILE A 169 -15.24 3.24 3.20
CA ILE A 169 -14.91 2.18 2.26
C ILE A 169 -13.51 1.66 2.57
N LEU A 170 -13.43 0.43 3.06
CA LEU A 170 -12.16 -0.25 3.29
C LEU A 170 -11.69 -0.91 2.01
N VAL A 171 -10.49 -0.53 1.57
CA VAL A 171 -9.87 -1.06 0.36
C VAL A 171 -8.52 -1.66 0.71
N MET A 172 -8.29 -2.89 0.26
CA MET A 172 -7.01 -3.55 0.47
C MET A 172 -6.10 -3.21 -0.72
N ASP A 173 -4.85 -2.87 -0.45
CA ASP A 173 -3.85 -2.74 -1.51
C ASP A 173 -3.57 -4.12 -2.13
N ASN A 174 -3.20 -4.13 -3.41
CA ASN A 174 -2.50 -5.27 -3.95
C ASN A 174 -1.12 -5.37 -3.26
N MET A 175 -0.58 -6.58 -3.13
CA MET A 175 0.73 -6.80 -2.54
C MET A 175 1.76 -5.86 -3.18
N HIS A 176 1.81 -5.77 -4.51
CA HIS A 176 2.82 -4.97 -5.23
C HIS A 176 2.43 -3.52 -5.54
N GLY A 177 1.24 -3.08 -5.14
CA GLY A 177 0.75 -1.77 -5.56
C GLY A 177 -0.41 -1.27 -4.75
N ARG A 178 -0.31 -0.02 -4.30
CA ARG A 178 -1.46 0.78 -3.84
C ARG A 178 -1.95 1.62 -5.00
N LYS A 179 -3.25 1.61 -5.23
CA LYS A 179 -3.92 2.53 -6.16
C LYS A 179 -4.63 3.62 -5.37
N ILE A 180 -4.51 4.84 -5.87
CA ILE A 180 -5.27 6.00 -5.42
C ILE A 180 -6.13 6.44 -6.59
N TRP A 181 -7.43 6.41 -6.39
CA TRP A 181 -8.41 6.72 -7.42
C TRP A 181 -8.65 8.22 -7.48
N SER A 182 -8.42 8.79 -8.66
CA SER A 182 -8.92 10.12 -8.98
C SER A 182 -10.40 10.07 -9.35
N HIS A 183 -11.11 11.15 -9.10
CA HIS A 183 -12.51 11.33 -9.48
C HIS A 183 -13.48 10.38 -8.76
N LEU A 184 -13.32 10.18 -7.45
CA LEU A 184 -14.22 9.32 -6.67
C LEU A 184 -15.57 9.99 -6.39
N GLU A 185 -15.65 11.32 -6.50
CA GLU A 185 -16.87 12.12 -6.34
C GLU A 185 -18.00 11.66 -7.28
N ARG A 186 -17.67 11.16 -8.47
CA ARG A 186 -18.65 10.62 -9.43
C ARG A 186 -19.42 9.43 -8.88
N PHE A 187 -18.80 8.62 -8.01
CA PHE A 187 -19.41 7.44 -7.39
C PHE A 187 -20.10 7.79 -6.06
N ALA A 188 -19.62 8.80 -5.36
CA ALA A 188 -20.21 9.25 -4.10
C ALA A 188 -21.59 9.91 -4.30
N GLY A 189 -21.82 10.54 -5.46
CA GLY A 189 -23.02 11.34 -5.70
C GLY A 189 -23.09 12.52 -4.73
N VAL A 190 -24.05 12.49 -3.80
CA VAL A 190 -24.21 13.48 -2.73
C VAL A 190 -23.92 12.93 -1.33
N SER A 191 -23.59 11.64 -1.22
CA SER A 191 -23.37 10.98 0.07
C SER A 191 -21.95 11.21 0.57
N PRO A 192 -21.75 11.45 1.89
CA PRO A 192 -20.42 11.54 2.47
C PRO A 192 -19.69 10.22 2.33
N MET A 193 -18.46 10.25 1.85
CA MET A 193 -17.68 9.07 1.54
C MET A 193 -16.22 9.25 1.91
N LEU A 194 -15.63 8.22 2.52
CA LEU A 194 -14.22 8.17 2.89
C LEU A 194 -13.65 6.83 2.44
N VAL A 195 -12.49 6.85 1.78
CA VAL A 195 -11.77 5.64 1.39
C VAL A 195 -10.60 5.41 2.35
N VAL A 196 -10.46 4.19 2.83
CA VAL A 196 -9.37 3.76 3.70
C VAL A 196 -8.57 2.68 2.99
N ASN A 197 -7.37 3.04 2.51
CA ASN A 197 -6.43 2.11 1.91
C ASN A 197 -5.64 1.38 2.99
N ILE A 198 -5.68 0.05 2.96
CA ILE A 198 -5.03 -0.84 3.90
C ILE A 198 -3.95 -1.61 3.15
N SER A 199 -2.69 -1.33 3.48
CA SER A 199 -1.56 -2.07 2.94
C SER A 199 -1.62 -3.54 3.34
N TRP A 200 -1.03 -4.39 2.50
CA TRP A 200 -1.00 -5.83 2.73
C TRP A 200 -0.37 -6.19 4.09
N GLN A 201 0.69 -5.47 4.51
CA GLN A 201 1.33 -5.61 5.84
C GLN A 201 0.59 -4.92 6.98
N GLY A 202 -0.29 -3.96 6.68
CA GLY A 202 -1.05 -3.19 7.66
C GLY A 202 -2.31 -3.89 8.15
N ARG A 203 -2.73 -4.96 7.48
CA ARG A 203 -4.03 -5.62 7.69
C ARG A 203 -4.30 -5.97 9.15
N GLU A 204 -3.35 -6.59 9.84
CA GLU A 204 -3.58 -7.05 11.23
C GLU A 204 -3.89 -5.93 12.22
N LYS A 205 -3.41 -4.71 11.97
CA LYS A 205 -3.63 -3.55 12.84
C LYS A 205 -4.74 -2.62 12.35
N ALA A 206 -5.27 -2.88 11.16
CA ALA A 206 -6.18 -1.97 10.47
C ALA A 206 -7.48 -1.73 11.23
N GLY A 207 -8.06 -2.77 11.84
CA GLY A 207 -9.30 -2.62 12.61
C GLY A 207 -9.17 -1.64 13.77
N GLN A 208 -8.11 -1.79 14.57
CA GLN A 208 -7.85 -0.92 15.72
C GLN A 208 -7.55 0.54 15.30
N VAL A 209 -6.73 0.75 14.27
CA VAL A 209 -6.39 2.10 13.80
C VAL A 209 -7.60 2.82 13.19
N VAL A 210 -8.45 2.11 12.43
CA VAL A 210 -9.70 2.68 11.89
C VAL A 210 -10.64 3.11 13.02
N LYS A 211 -10.77 2.27 14.05
CA LYS A 211 -11.55 2.59 15.25
C LYS A 211 -11.04 3.81 16.00
N GLU A 212 -9.72 3.90 16.20
CA GLU A 212 -9.09 5.07 16.84
C GLU A 212 -9.36 6.34 16.04
N TRP A 213 -9.17 6.29 14.72
CA TRP A 213 -9.44 7.42 13.82
C TRP A 213 -10.91 7.88 13.89
N LEU A 214 -11.87 6.95 13.87
CA LEU A 214 -13.30 7.27 13.99
C LEU A 214 -13.62 7.95 15.32
N ALA A 215 -13.01 7.48 16.41
CA ALA A 215 -13.19 8.06 17.74
C ALA A 215 -12.58 9.47 17.84
N GLU A 216 -11.37 9.67 17.32
CA GLU A 216 -10.67 10.96 17.28
C GLU A 216 -11.47 12.01 16.49
N ASN A 217 -12.09 11.59 15.39
CA ASN A 217 -12.92 12.46 14.54
C ASN A 217 -14.39 12.55 15.02
N LYS A 218 -14.73 11.95 16.18
CA LYS A 218 -16.06 11.98 16.79
C LYS A 218 -17.18 11.45 15.88
N ILE A 219 -16.87 10.50 15.01
CA ILE A 219 -17.82 9.90 14.06
C ILE A 219 -18.55 8.76 14.77
N THR A 220 -19.84 8.96 15.09
CA THR A 220 -20.64 7.97 15.84
C THR A 220 -21.58 7.14 14.97
N LYS A 221 -21.93 7.62 13.77
CA LYS A 221 -22.82 6.97 12.82
C LYS A 221 -22.14 6.86 11.46
N PHE A 222 -21.83 5.64 11.02
CA PHE A 222 -21.18 5.39 9.75
C PHE A 222 -21.62 4.05 9.14
N ARG A 223 -21.42 3.90 7.83
CA ARG A 223 -21.54 2.63 7.11
C ARG A 223 -20.14 2.17 6.75
N LEU A 224 -19.83 0.92 7.02
CA LEU A 224 -18.57 0.29 6.67
C LEU A 224 -18.76 -0.58 5.43
N ILE A 225 -18.02 -0.31 4.37
CA ILE A 225 -18.09 -1.04 3.10
C ILE A 225 -16.74 -1.73 2.90
N SER A 226 -16.71 -3.05 3.00
CA SER A 226 -15.55 -3.88 2.69
C SER A 226 -15.58 -4.29 1.22
N THR A 227 -14.46 -4.05 0.53
CA THR A 227 -14.32 -4.43 -0.88
C THR A 227 -13.69 -5.81 -1.07
N ASN A 228 -13.18 -6.43 0.01
CA ASN A 228 -12.48 -7.70 -0.05
C ASN A 228 -12.76 -8.57 1.18
N THR A 229 -12.98 -9.87 0.98
CA THR A 229 -13.27 -10.83 2.06
C THR A 229 -12.17 -10.89 3.13
N LYS A 230 -10.92 -10.58 2.77
CA LYS A 230 -9.80 -10.50 3.71
C LYS A 230 -9.99 -9.37 4.73
N LEU A 231 -10.69 -8.29 4.39
CA LEU A 231 -10.95 -7.19 5.32
C LEU A 231 -12.08 -7.51 6.31
N ASN A 232 -12.85 -8.57 6.06
CA ASN A 232 -13.95 -8.96 6.95
C ASN A 232 -13.47 -9.34 8.36
N SER A 233 -12.23 -9.81 8.50
CA SER A 233 -11.65 -10.11 9.81
C SER A 233 -11.44 -8.87 10.68
N LEU A 234 -11.45 -7.66 10.10
CA LEU A 234 -11.25 -6.39 10.80
C LEU A 234 -12.53 -5.85 11.43
N ILE A 235 -13.68 -6.32 10.96
CA ILE A 235 -15.00 -5.86 11.39
C ILE A 235 -15.12 -5.95 12.92
N PRO A 236 -14.85 -7.08 13.60
CA PRO A 236 -15.07 -7.16 15.04
C PRO A 236 -14.27 -6.12 15.83
N ASP A 237 -13.07 -5.77 15.38
CA ASP A 237 -12.21 -4.79 16.05
C ASP A 237 -12.74 -3.36 15.95
N ILE A 238 -13.44 -3.05 14.84
CA ILE A 238 -14.06 -1.74 14.58
C ILE A 238 -15.38 -1.59 15.34
N PHE A 239 -16.08 -2.69 15.59
CA PHE A 239 -17.42 -2.68 16.17
C PHE A 239 -17.37 -2.57 17.70
N ILE A 240 -18.04 -1.55 18.23
CA ILE A 240 -18.27 -1.35 19.66
C ILE A 240 -19.70 -0.83 19.82
N ASP A 241 -20.35 -1.13 20.95
CA ASP A 241 -21.68 -0.62 21.33
C ASP A 241 -21.87 0.91 21.22
N ARG A 242 -20.77 1.67 21.11
CA ARG A 242 -20.78 3.13 20.94
C ARG A 242 -21.00 3.61 19.50
N PHE A 243 -20.87 2.74 18.51
CA PHE A 243 -21.00 3.09 17.10
C PHE A 243 -22.26 2.48 16.49
N ASN A 244 -23.01 3.29 15.74
CA ASN A 244 -24.09 2.79 14.90
C ASN A 244 -23.51 2.46 13.52
N VAL A 245 -23.24 1.17 13.27
CA VAL A 245 -22.53 0.69 12.07
C VAL A 245 -23.45 -0.17 11.20
N GLU A 246 -23.61 0.21 9.94
CA GLU A 246 -24.13 -0.68 8.89
C GLU A 246 -22.96 -1.27 8.10
N TYR A 247 -22.96 -2.57 7.79
CA TYR A 247 -21.84 -3.20 7.08
C TYR A 247 -22.23 -3.86 5.76
N TYR A 248 -21.41 -3.59 4.74
CA TYR A 248 -21.47 -4.18 3.41
C TYR A 248 -20.20 -5.00 3.16
N ASP A 249 -20.34 -6.28 2.85
CA ASP A 249 -19.30 -7.10 2.24
C ASP A 249 -19.68 -7.43 0.80
N ASN A 250 -18.68 -7.56 -0.05
CA ASN A 250 -18.78 -7.99 -1.45
C ASN A 250 -19.53 -9.33 -1.62
N ASN A 251 -19.74 -10.10 -0.54
CA ASN A 251 -20.55 -11.34 -0.51
C ASN A 251 -21.83 -11.28 0.35
N SER A 252 -22.09 -10.22 1.12
CA SER A 252 -23.35 -10.05 1.86
C SER A 252 -23.45 -8.68 2.54
N ILE A 253 -24.63 -8.08 2.52
CA ILE A 253 -24.96 -6.98 3.45
C ILE A 253 -25.42 -7.63 4.75
N ARG A 254 -24.76 -7.30 5.86
CA ARG A 254 -25.25 -7.63 7.21
C ARG A 254 -25.51 -6.32 7.94
N SER A 255 -26.70 -5.79 7.69
CA SER A 255 -27.42 -4.97 8.66
C SER A 255 -28.53 -5.86 9.25
N LYS A 256 -29.24 -5.37 10.25
CA LYS A 256 -30.42 -6.05 10.80
C LYS A 256 -31.46 -6.52 9.77
N ASN A 257 -31.40 -6.23 8.46
CA ASN A 257 -32.10 -6.98 7.40
C ASN A 257 -31.63 -6.57 5.97
N HIS A 258 -31.68 -7.56 5.05
CA HIS A 258 -31.61 -7.50 3.56
C HIS A 258 -30.28 -7.88 2.87
N LEU A 259 -30.40 -8.80 1.90
CA LEU A 259 -29.37 -9.36 1.02
C LEU A 259 -29.31 -8.60 -0.32
N MET A 260 -28.10 -8.40 -0.85
CA MET A 260 -27.88 -8.17 -2.27
C MET A 260 -27.10 -9.37 -2.85
N GLN A 261 -27.50 -9.78 -4.05
CA GLN A 261 -27.07 -11.01 -4.69
C GLN A 261 -25.86 -10.75 -5.60
N LYS A 262 -25.03 -11.79 -5.72
CA LYS A 262 -23.80 -11.88 -6.51
C LYS A 262 -24.05 -11.63 -8.01
N ASP A 263 -23.27 -10.74 -8.62
CA ASP A 263 -22.97 -10.88 -10.05
C ASP A 263 -21.88 -11.96 -10.20
N THR A 264 -22.30 -13.16 -10.60
CA THR A 264 -21.41 -14.29 -10.87
C THR A 264 -20.68 -14.09 -12.18
N THR A 265 -19.72 -13.18 -12.23
CA THR A 265 -18.71 -13.16 -13.30
C THR A 265 -17.34 -13.28 -12.64
N TRP A 266 -16.56 -14.27 -13.09
CA TRP A 266 -15.21 -14.61 -12.65
C TRP A 266 -14.44 -13.41 -12.06
N TYR A 267 -14.19 -13.42 -10.75
CA TYR A 267 -13.31 -12.46 -10.10
C TYR A 267 -12.15 -13.23 -9.47
N SER A 268 -10.92 -12.84 -9.79
CA SER A 268 -9.75 -13.37 -9.10
C SER A 268 -9.72 -12.77 -7.69
N GLU A 269 -9.49 -13.60 -6.66
CA GLU A 269 -9.27 -13.14 -5.28
C GLU A 269 -8.06 -12.19 -5.12
N ASN A 270 -7.24 -12.08 -6.18
CA ASN A 270 -6.10 -11.19 -6.26
C ASN A 270 -6.44 -9.83 -6.88
N ILE A 271 -7.61 -9.67 -7.50
CA ILE A 271 -8.08 -8.35 -7.94
C ILE A 271 -8.59 -7.64 -6.68
N CYS A 272 -7.83 -6.61 -6.29
CA CYS A 272 -8.11 -5.81 -5.10
C CYS A 272 -8.81 -4.48 -5.45
N ASP A 273 -9.22 -4.30 -6.71
CA ASP A 273 -9.93 -3.11 -7.14
C ASP A 273 -11.38 -3.16 -6.65
N PRO A 274 -11.88 -2.11 -5.98
CA PRO A 274 -13.29 -2.01 -5.60
C PRO A 274 -14.20 -2.00 -6.83
N ASP A 275 -15.36 -2.65 -6.73
CA ASP A 275 -16.45 -2.45 -7.68
C ASP A 275 -17.13 -1.10 -7.39
N TRP A 276 -16.58 -0.04 -7.97
CA TRP A 276 -17.07 1.32 -7.78
C TRP A 276 -18.51 1.52 -8.28
N ILE A 277 -18.94 0.75 -9.30
CA ILE A 277 -20.31 0.82 -9.84
C ILE A 277 -21.30 0.21 -8.84
N ALA A 278 -20.97 -0.96 -8.29
CA ALA A 278 -21.78 -1.58 -7.25
C ALA A 278 -21.86 -0.70 -5.99
N ILE A 279 -20.75 -0.08 -5.60
CA ILE A 279 -20.70 0.89 -4.48
C ILE A 279 -21.60 2.09 -4.78
N GLU A 280 -21.51 2.69 -5.97
CA GLU A 280 -22.36 3.83 -6.37
C GLU A 280 -23.85 3.46 -6.30
N HIS A 281 -24.23 2.31 -6.86
CA HIS A 281 -25.62 1.83 -6.81
C HIS A 281 -26.10 1.62 -5.37
N PHE A 282 -25.24 1.08 -4.49
CA PHE A 282 -25.53 0.93 -3.08
C PHE A 282 -25.73 2.29 -2.39
N LEU A 283 -24.82 3.25 -2.61
CA LEU A 283 -24.89 4.58 -2.02
C LEU A 283 -26.14 5.34 -2.46
N LYS A 284 -26.51 5.28 -3.75
CA LYS A 284 -27.73 5.92 -4.28
C LYS A 284 -28.99 5.37 -3.62
N ARG A 285 -29.11 4.04 -3.54
CA ARG A 285 -30.25 3.39 -2.88
C ARG A 285 -30.35 3.78 -1.40
N LYS A 286 -29.24 3.78 -0.67
CA LYS A 286 -29.23 4.18 0.76
C LYS A 286 -29.56 5.65 0.96
N HIS A 287 -29.21 6.50 0.00
CA HIS A 287 -29.61 7.89 0.02
C HIS A 287 -31.13 8.05 -0.16
N MET A 288 -31.75 7.30 -1.08
CA MET A 288 -33.20 7.31 -1.29
C MET A 288 -33.97 6.79 -0.08
N GLU A 289 -33.57 5.65 0.49
CA GLU A 289 -34.18 5.09 1.71
C GLU A 289 -34.16 6.10 2.89
N ALA A 290 -33.07 6.86 3.02
CA ALA A 290 -32.94 7.86 4.07
C ALA A 290 -33.79 9.11 3.83
N GLN A 291 -34.28 9.37 2.62
CA GLN A 291 -35.21 10.48 2.34
C GLN A 291 -36.67 10.06 2.59
N ASP A 292 -37.01 8.81 2.30
CA ASP A 292 -38.36 8.27 2.49
C ASP A 292 -38.73 8.09 3.97
N GLU A 293 -37.75 7.93 4.89
CA GLU A 293 -37.98 7.89 6.35
C GLU A 293 -38.42 9.24 6.96
N PHE A 294 -38.42 10.34 6.19
CA PHE A 294 -38.84 11.67 6.63
C PHE A 294 -40.20 12.14 6.07
N ILE A 295 -40.97 11.25 5.42
CA ILE A 295 -42.35 11.48 4.98
C ILE A 295 -43.31 10.67 5.86
#